data_AF-A0A838HYJ6-F1
#
_entry.id   AF-A0A838HYJ6-F1
#
_cell.length_a   1.000
_cell.length_b   1.000
_cell.length_c   1.000
_cell.angle_alpha   90.00
_cell.angle_beta   90.00
_cell.angle_gamma   90.00
#
_symmetry.space_group_name_H-M   'P 1'
#
loop_
_entity.id
_entity.type
_entity.pdbx_description
1 polymer ?
#
loop_
_entity_poly.entity_id
_entity_poly.type
_entity_poly.pdbx_seq_one_letter_code
_entity_poly.pdbx_strand_id
1 'polypeptide(L)'
;MAAAGAAVAAAVRGLRASSGLGRRVLVLAGGGGTGRVGLAAARDLRADGHEITVVTSAGSTPTPPRAPDASAFDGTLSETDVVVDALVGTGLRGRLDGMPLAIALELRLQFVPVVAVDVPTGLDPDRGMVGDIIPADVTVALDRPRPGLSAPGMSPFAGDVYVADLAGGGLARLVPSGDPDGWRE
;
A
#
# COMPACT_ATOMS: atom_id res chain seq x y z
N MET A 1 1.89 4.31 14.38
CA MET A 1 0.80 3.69 13.59
C MET A 1 -0.18 4.74 13.06
N ALA A 2 -0.79 5.58 13.90
CA ALA A 2 -1.70 6.63 13.44
C ALA A 2 -1.04 7.60 12.44
N ALA A 3 0.13 8.16 12.77
CA ALA A 3 0.85 9.06 11.85
C ALA A 3 1.21 8.40 10.51
N ALA A 4 1.68 7.15 10.52
CA ALA A 4 1.92 6.38 9.30
C ALA A 4 0.63 6.17 8.48
N GLY A 5 -0.50 5.90 9.14
CA GLY A 5 -1.80 5.77 8.49
C GLY A 5 -2.25 7.08 7.85
N ALA A 6 -2.06 8.20 8.56
CA ALA A 6 -2.38 9.53 8.07
C ALA A 6 -1.52 9.92 6.84
N ALA A 7 -0.24 9.51 6.81
CA ALA A 7 0.64 9.70 5.65
C ALA A 7 0.13 8.93 4.42
N VAL A 8 -0.27 7.66 4.60
CA VAL A 8 -0.88 6.85 3.52
C VAL A 8 -2.21 7.47 3.06
N ALA A 9 -3.04 7.91 4.00
CA ALA A 9 -4.28 8.62 3.68
C ALA A 9 -4.02 9.92 2.90
N ALA A 10 -2.94 10.64 3.22
CA ALA A 10 -2.54 11.84 2.48
C ALA A 10 -2.16 11.53 1.02
N ALA A 11 -1.48 10.42 0.76
CA ALA A 11 -1.18 9.97 -0.60
C ALA A 11 -2.48 9.68 -1.39
N VAL A 12 -3.43 8.96 -0.80
CA VAL A 12 -4.75 8.69 -1.43
C VAL A 12 -5.53 9.98 -1.68
N ARG A 13 -5.53 10.93 -0.73
CA ARG A 13 -6.15 12.25 -0.93
C ARG A 13 -5.49 13.06 -2.04
N GLY A 14 -4.17 12.96 -2.18
CA GLY A 14 -3.43 13.59 -3.28
C GLY A 14 -3.86 13.07 -4.65
N LEU A 15 -4.07 11.75 -4.77
CA LEU A 15 -4.62 11.14 -5.99
C LEU A 15 -6.05 11.65 -6.28
N ARG A 16 -6.89 11.77 -5.25
CA ARG A 16 -8.26 12.31 -5.38
C ARG A 16 -8.29 13.76 -5.82
N ALA A 17 -7.42 14.60 -5.28
CA ALA A 17 -7.36 16.00 -5.64
C ALA A 17 -6.87 16.22 -7.07
N SER A 18 -5.96 15.37 -7.57
CA SER A 18 -5.32 15.54 -8.89
C SER A 18 -6.08 14.88 -10.04
N SER A 19 -6.74 13.73 -9.79
CA SER A 19 -7.42 12.95 -10.84
C SER A 19 -8.92 12.72 -10.61
N GLY A 20 -9.45 13.11 -9.45
CA GLY A 20 -10.82 12.79 -9.04
C GLY A 20 -11.03 11.35 -8.57
N LEU A 21 -9.99 10.50 -8.65
CA LEU A 21 -10.03 9.08 -8.24
C LEU A 21 -9.88 8.91 -6.73
N GLY A 22 -10.49 7.87 -6.17
CA GLY A 22 -10.34 7.53 -4.75
C GLY A 22 -11.56 7.90 -3.93
N ARG A 23 -12.74 8.02 -4.53
CA ARG A 23 -13.99 7.98 -3.75
C ARG A 23 -14.16 6.60 -3.14
N ARG A 24 -13.94 5.54 -3.92
CA ARG A 24 -13.94 4.14 -3.47
C ARG A 24 -12.52 3.62 -3.35
N VAL A 25 -12.12 3.26 -2.14
CA VAL A 25 -10.76 2.80 -1.84
C VAL A 25 -10.82 1.38 -1.27
N LEU A 26 -10.09 0.48 -1.91
CA LEU A 26 -9.86 -0.86 -1.40
C LEU A 26 -8.58 -0.88 -0.58
N VAL A 27 -8.65 -1.32 0.67
CA VAL A 27 -7.48 -1.48 1.54
C VAL A 27 -7.20 -2.95 1.74
N LEU A 28 -6.08 -3.41 1.21
CA LEU A 28 -5.60 -4.77 1.36
C LEU A 28 -4.67 -4.84 2.57
N ALA A 29 -5.08 -5.48 3.67
CA ALA A 29 -4.36 -5.43 4.94
C ALA A 29 -3.93 -6.82 5.43
N GLY A 30 -2.62 -7.04 5.51
CA GLY A 30 -2.06 -8.24 6.12
C GLY A 30 -2.09 -8.23 7.66
N GLY A 31 -1.70 -9.34 8.28
CA GLY A 31 -1.59 -9.45 9.74
C GLY A 31 -0.41 -8.68 10.38
N GLY A 32 0.49 -8.13 9.57
CA GLY A 32 1.74 -7.50 10.02
C GLY A 32 1.63 -6.02 10.42
N GLY A 33 2.80 -5.39 10.61
CA GLY A 33 2.90 -3.96 10.90
C GLY A 33 2.29 -3.10 9.80
N THR A 34 2.65 -3.36 8.54
CA THR A 34 2.10 -2.69 7.36
C THR A 34 0.58 -2.76 7.29
N GLY A 35 -0.02 -3.94 7.50
CA GLY A 35 -1.48 -4.08 7.52
C GLY A 35 -2.16 -3.25 8.61
N ARG A 36 -1.55 -3.12 9.80
CA ARG A 36 -2.05 -2.19 10.83
C ARG A 36 -1.95 -0.71 10.41
N VAL A 37 -0.97 -0.32 9.59
CA VAL A 37 -0.90 1.02 8.99
C VAL A 37 -2.02 1.20 7.96
N GLY A 38 -2.24 0.21 7.07
CA GLY A 38 -3.35 0.22 6.13
C GLY A 38 -4.71 0.36 6.82
N LEU A 39 -4.95 -0.38 7.92
CA LEU A 39 -6.16 -0.24 8.73
C LEU A 39 -6.29 1.13 9.41
N ALA A 40 -5.19 1.77 9.79
CA ALA A 40 -5.21 3.13 10.32
C ALA A 40 -5.59 4.12 9.20
N ALA A 41 -4.97 4.03 8.03
CA ALA A 41 -5.32 4.83 6.85
C ALA A 41 -6.80 4.65 6.47
N ALA A 42 -7.30 3.41 6.52
CA ALA A 42 -8.70 3.08 6.25
C ALA A 42 -9.68 3.79 7.21
N ARG A 43 -9.28 4.06 8.45
CA ARG A 43 -10.10 4.80 9.42
C ARG A 43 -10.10 6.28 9.10
N ASP A 44 -8.93 6.84 8.83
CA ASP A 44 -8.79 8.25 8.50
C ASP A 44 -9.53 8.61 7.21
N LEU A 45 -9.38 7.79 6.15
CA LEU A 45 -10.07 8.00 4.88
C LEU A 45 -11.61 7.87 5.01
N ARG A 46 -12.11 6.96 5.85
CA ARG A 46 -13.55 6.90 6.15
C ARG A 46 -14.06 8.18 6.79
N ALA A 47 -13.30 8.75 7.73
CA ALA A 47 -13.67 10.01 8.37
C ALA A 47 -13.76 11.17 7.36
N ASP A 48 -12.99 11.08 6.26
CA ASP A 48 -13.01 12.04 5.14
C ASP A 48 -14.09 11.74 4.08
N GLY A 49 -14.99 10.79 4.35
CA GLY A 49 -16.11 10.46 3.48
C GLY A 49 -15.77 9.58 2.27
N HIS A 50 -14.63 8.90 2.30
CA HIS A 50 -14.32 7.87 1.31
C HIS A 50 -15.12 6.59 1.59
N GLU A 51 -15.57 5.93 0.54
CA GLU A 51 -16.17 4.60 0.59
C GLU A 51 -15.03 3.58 0.69
N ILE A 52 -14.84 2.97 1.86
CA ILE A 52 -13.70 2.08 2.11
C ILE A 52 -14.16 0.63 2.19
N THR A 53 -13.54 -0.22 1.38
CA THR A 53 -13.61 -1.69 1.50
C THR A 53 -12.29 -2.18 2.08
N VAL A 54 -12.32 -3.11 3.03
CA VAL A 54 -11.11 -3.70 3.61
C VAL A 54 -11.10 -5.19 3.33
N VAL A 55 -9.98 -5.70 2.84
CA VAL A 55 -9.74 -7.13 2.67
C VAL A 55 -8.56 -7.52 3.53
N THR A 56 -8.68 -8.57 4.35
CA THR A 56 -7.61 -9.01 5.24
C THR A 56 -7.10 -10.41 4.88
N SER A 57 -5.82 -10.67 5.18
CA SER A 57 -5.19 -11.98 4.91
C SER A 57 -5.64 -13.10 5.87
N ALA A 58 -6.43 -12.78 6.89
CA ALA A 58 -6.98 -13.73 7.84
C ALA A 58 -8.44 -13.98 7.47
N GLY A 59 -8.80 -15.22 7.14
CA GLY A 59 -10.20 -15.62 7.11
C GLY A 59 -10.92 -15.22 8.42
N SER A 60 -12.21 -14.93 8.29
CA SER A 60 -13.14 -14.41 9.31
C SER A 60 -12.79 -14.77 10.76
N THR A 61 -12.42 -13.76 11.56
CA THR A 61 -12.68 -13.78 13.01
C THR A 61 -13.92 -12.92 13.30
N PRO A 62 -14.82 -13.34 14.20
CA PRO A 62 -15.96 -12.52 14.62
C PRO A 62 -15.49 -11.12 15.03
N THR A 63 -15.98 -10.11 14.33
CA THR A 63 -15.72 -8.70 14.54
C THR A 63 -16.05 -8.30 15.99
N PRO A 64 -15.14 -7.67 16.76
CA PRO A 64 -15.59 -6.68 17.74
C PRO A 64 -16.25 -5.52 16.96
N PRO A 65 -17.25 -4.82 17.53
CA PRO A 65 -18.16 -3.89 16.84
C PRO A 65 -17.51 -2.56 16.35
N ARG A 66 -16.21 -2.56 16.06
CA ARG A 66 -15.41 -1.42 15.60
C ARG A 66 -14.33 -1.77 14.57
N ALA A 67 -14.25 -3.01 14.10
CA ALA A 67 -13.40 -3.36 12.98
C ALA A 67 -14.16 -3.09 11.67
N PRO A 68 -13.54 -2.43 10.67
CA PRO A 68 -14.18 -2.21 9.38
C PRO A 68 -14.52 -3.55 8.73
N ASP A 69 -15.69 -3.62 8.08
CA ASP A 69 -16.18 -4.81 7.37
C ASP A 69 -15.08 -5.42 6.51
N ALA A 70 -14.46 -6.48 7.02
CA ALA A 70 -13.40 -7.21 6.34
C ALA A 70 -14.05 -8.31 5.52
N SER A 71 -13.96 -8.22 4.20
CA SER A 71 -14.40 -9.27 3.29
C SER A 71 -13.22 -10.13 2.84
N ALA A 72 -13.49 -11.37 2.45
CA ALA A 72 -12.54 -12.15 1.68
C ALA A 72 -12.44 -11.56 0.27
N PHE A 73 -11.25 -11.57 -0.33
CA PHE A 73 -11.09 -11.23 -1.74
C PHE A 73 -11.84 -12.28 -2.59
N ASP A 74 -12.85 -11.87 -3.34
CA ASP A 74 -13.68 -12.75 -4.17
C ASP A 74 -13.08 -12.98 -5.58
N GLY A 75 -11.90 -12.43 -5.84
CA GLY A 75 -11.23 -12.50 -7.14
C GLY A 75 -11.56 -11.32 -8.06
N THR A 76 -12.37 -10.36 -7.61
CA THR A 76 -12.75 -9.19 -8.40
C THR A 76 -12.57 -7.89 -7.62
N LEU A 77 -12.13 -6.86 -8.33
CA LEU A 77 -11.88 -5.50 -7.79
C LEU A 77 -12.98 -4.50 -8.20
N SER A 78 -14.17 -4.99 -8.57
CA SER A 78 -15.22 -4.15 -9.16
C SER A 78 -15.52 -2.92 -8.30
N GLU A 79 -15.64 -1.77 -8.95
CA GLU A 79 -15.97 -0.48 -8.34
C GLU A 79 -14.86 0.14 -7.46
N THR A 80 -13.60 -0.29 -7.58
CA THR A 80 -12.47 0.35 -6.87
C THR A 80 -11.82 1.45 -7.72
N ASP A 81 -11.61 2.63 -7.13
CA ASP A 81 -10.91 3.74 -7.80
C ASP A 81 -9.43 3.85 -7.38
N VAL A 82 -9.08 3.40 -6.18
CA VAL A 82 -7.71 3.38 -5.64
C VAL A 82 -7.53 2.16 -4.74
N VAL A 83 -6.36 1.52 -4.79
CA VAL A 83 -5.98 0.43 -3.91
C VAL A 83 -4.90 0.89 -2.94
N VAL A 84 -5.05 0.59 -1.66
CA VAL A 84 -3.98 0.69 -0.67
C VAL A 84 -3.43 -0.71 -0.43
N ASP A 85 -2.20 -0.95 -0.88
CA ASP A 85 -1.49 -2.19 -0.68
C ASP A 85 -0.74 -2.18 0.65
N ALA A 86 -1.26 -2.93 1.60
CA ALA A 86 -0.68 -3.17 2.91
C ALA A 86 -0.70 -4.68 3.26
N LEU A 87 -0.65 -5.57 2.26
CA LEU A 87 -0.71 -7.03 2.44
C LEU A 87 0.58 -7.57 3.04
N VAL A 88 1.70 -7.32 2.37
CA VAL A 88 3.01 -7.87 2.75
C VAL A 88 4.06 -6.77 2.61
N GLY A 89 4.45 -6.18 3.74
CA GLY A 89 5.62 -5.29 3.79
C GLY A 89 6.92 -6.07 3.92
N THR A 90 7.78 -5.70 4.88
CA THR A 90 9.10 -6.34 5.08
C THR A 90 9.07 -7.80 5.56
N GLY A 91 7.89 -8.37 5.77
CA GLY A 91 7.72 -9.74 6.23
C GLY A 91 7.73 -10.79 5.12
N LEU A 92 7.94 -10.39 3.86
CA LEU A 92 7.98 -11.31 2.71
C LEU A 92 9.04 -12.41 2.92
N ARG A 93 8.68 -13.65 2.61
CA ARG A 93 9.59 -14.79 2.64
C ARG A 93 9.54 -15.49 1.29
N GLY A 94 10.53 -15.22 0.43
CA GLY A 94 10.57 -15.79 -0.91
C GLY A 94 9.60 -15.08 -1.86
N ARG A 95 8.88 -15.86 -2.69
CA ARG A 95 7.98 -15.34 -3.72
C ARG A 95 6.54 -15.29 -3.19
N LEU A 96 5.72 -14.43 -3.78
CA LEU A 96 4.27 -14.44 -3.50
C LEU A 96 3.67 -15.81 -3.84
N ASP A 97 2.77 -16.26 -2.99
CA ASP A 97 1.92 -17.43 -3.19
C ASP A 97 0.47 -17.10 -2.76
N GLY A 98 -0.44 -18.06 -2.95
CA GLY A 98 -1.82 -17.97 -2.46
C GLY A 98 -2.56 -16.68 -2.84
N MET A 99 -3.23 -16.08 -1.85
CA MET A 99 -4.06 -14.89 -2.03
C MET A 99 -3.27 -13.65 -2.48
N PRO A 100 -2.11 -13.28 -1.88
CA PRO A 100 -1.30 -12.17 -2.38
C PRO A 100 -0.91 -12.29 -3.85
N LEU A 101 -0.55 -13.50 -4.31
CA LEU A 101 -0.24 -13.74 -5.72
C LEU A 101 -1.48 -13.55 -6.61
N ALA A 102 -2.64 -14.09 -6.21
CA ALA A 102 -3.88 -13.92 -6.95
C ALA A 102 -4.29 -12.45 -7.09
N ILE A 103 -4.15 -11.67 -6.01
CA ILE A 103 -4.41 -10.22 -6.02
C ILE A 103 -3.43 -9.49 -6.95
N ALA A 104 -2.14 -9.83 -6.91
CA ALA A 104 -1.15 -9.22 -7.80
C ALA A 104 -1.44 -9.48 -9.29
N LEU A 105 -1.89 -10.70 -9.62
CA LEU A 105 -2.27 -11.05 -10.98
C LEU A 105 -3.55 -10.32 -11.43
N GLU A 106 -4.54 -10.19 -10.55
CA GLU A 106 -5.78 -9.46 -10.86
C GLU A 106 -5.51 -7.96 -11.03
N LEU A 107 -4.76 -7.34 -10.12
CA LEU A 107 -4.39 -5.92 -10.22
C LEU A 107 -3.60 -5.62 -11.50
N ARG A 108 -2.76 -6.54 -11.99
CA ARG A 108 -2.04 -6.37 -13.25
C ARG A 108 -2.96 -6.26 -14.47
N LEU A 109 -4.16 -6.84 -14.40
CA LEU A 109 -5.15 -6.77 -15.48
C LEU A 109 -6.02 -5.50 -15.42
N GLN A 110 -5.88 -4.70 -14.36
CA GLN A 110 -6.69 -3.52 -14.12
C GLN A 110 -5.85 -2.24 -14.11
N PHE A 111 -6.44 -1.13 -14.56
CA PHE A 111 -5.80 0.19 -14.54
C PHE A 111 -6.26 0.98 -13.30
N VAL A 112 -6.02 0.43 -12.11
CA VAL A 112 -6.39 1.07 -10.84
C VAL A 112 -5.13 1.54 -10.12
N PRO A 113 -5.04 2.83 -9.73
CA PRO A 113 -3.91 3.34 -8.98
C PRO A 113 -3.67 2.60 -7.66
N VAL A 114 -2.40 2.27 -7.37
CA VAL A 114 -1.97 1.57 -6.15
C VAL A 114 -1.07 2.47 -5.30
N VAL A 115 -1.44 2.61 -4.02
CA VAL A 115 -0.61 3.21 -2.96
C VAL A 115 -0.07 2.10 -2.07
N ALA A 116 1.22 1.78 -2.18
CA ALA A 116 1.88 0.79 -1.34
C ALA A 116 2.34 1.37 0.00
N VAL A 117 2.26 0.56 1.04
CA VAL A 117 2.71 0.91 2.39
C VAL A 117 4.05 0.23 2.70
N ASP A 118 5.06 1.03 3.03
CA ASP A 118 6.47 0.67 3.21
C ASP A 118 7.16 0.19 1.93
N VAL A 119 6.68 -0.92 1.37
CA VAL A 119 7.12 -1.50 0.09
C VAL A 119 5.93 -2.13 -0.63
N PRO A 120 5.92 -2.17 -1.97
CA PRO A 120 4.94 -2.93 -2.73
C PRO A 120 4.98 -4.42 -2.37
N THR A 121 3.81 -5.04 -2.18
CA THR A 121 3.69 -6.46 -1.87
C THR A 121 4.35 -7.31 -2.95
N GLY A 122 5.26 -8.18 -2.52
CA GLY A 122 6.07 -9.03 -3.40
C GLY A 122 7.48 -8.50 -3.67
N LEU A 123 7.75 -7.24 -3.31
CA LEU A 123 9.08 -6.65 -3.35
C LEU A 123 9.91 -7.12 -2.14
N ASP A 124 11.12 -7.62 -2.39
CA ASP A 124 12.09 -7.89 -1.33
C ASP A 124 12.69 -6.57 -0.84
N PRO A 125 12.55 -6.20 0.45
CA PRO A 125 12.98 -4.91 0.97
C PRO A 125 14.47 -4.61 0.75
N ASP A 126 15.31 -5.62 0.65
CA ASP A 126 16.76 -5.44 0.54
C ASP A 126 17.24 -5.65 -0.90
N ARG A 127 16.58 -6.52 -1.67
CA ARG A 127 17.06 -6.99 -2.99
C ARG A 127 16.24 -6.48 -4.18
N GLY A 128 14.99 -6.07 -3.97
CA GLY A 128 14.07 -5.71 -5.04
C GLY A 128 13.29 -6.92 -5.58
N MET A 129 13.36 -7.16 -6.89
CA MET A 129 12.54 -8.18 -7.55
C MET A 129 12.93 -9.61 -7.15
N VAL A 130 11.98 -10.37 -6.61
CA VAL A 130 12.14 -11.82 -6.32
C VAL A 130 11.06 -12.69 -6.95
N GLY A 131 10.01 -12.10 -7.53
CA GLY A 131 8.87 -12.80 -8.09
C GLY A 131 7.81 -11.84 -8.61
N ASP A 132 6.53 -12.20 -8.53
CA ASP A 132 5.47 -11.25 -8.82
C ASP A 132 5.36 -10.17 -7.73
N ILE A 133 5.02 -8.96 -8.17
CA ILE A 133 4.87 -7.76 -7.35
C ILE A 133 3.55 -7.09 -7.73
N ILE A 134 2.88 -6.51 -6.74
CA ILE A 134 1.82 -5.53 -6.98
C ILE A 134 2.50 -4.20 -7.36
N PRO A 135 2.48 -3.75 -8.62
CA PRO A 135 3.12 -2.48 -8.99
C PRO A 135 2.40 -1.32 -8.29
N ALA A 136 3.17 -0.42 -7.69
CA ALA A 136 2.67 0.78 -7.03
C ALA A 136 2.87 2.01 -7.91
N ASP A 137 1.87 2.90 -7.95
CA ASP A 137 2.01 4.25 -8.49
C ASP A 137 2.65 5.18 -7.45
N VAL A 138 2.37 4.93 -6.18
CA VAL A 138 2.96 5.64 -5.04
C VAL A 138 3.36 4.65 -3.97
N THR A 139 4.58 4.74 -3.45
CA THR A 139 5.00 3.98 -2.26
C THR A 139 5.24 4.94 -1.10
N VAL A 140 4.59 4.70 0.04
CA VAL A 140 4.82 5.45 1.28
C VAL A 140 5.73 4.63 2.19
N ALA A 141 7.04 4.87 2.09
CA ALA A 141 8.07 4.28 2.93
C ALA A 141 7.88 4.67 4.41
N LEU A 142 8.01 3.70 5.30
CA LEU A 142 7.88 3.93 6.75
C LEU A 142 9.26 4.11 7.37
N ASP A 143 9.46 5.23 8.08
CA ASP A 143 10.74 5.65 8.69
C ASP A 143 11.80 6.00 7.65
N ARG A 144 12.22 5.01 6.86
CA ARG A 144 13.12 5.19 5.72
C ARG A 144 12.78 4.20 4.60
N PRO A 145 13.15 4.52 3.37
CA PRO A 145 12.98 3.62 2.23
C PRO A 145 13.88 2.40 2.34
N ARG A 146 13.35 1.33 1.78
CA ARG A 146 14.03 0.04 1.73
C ARG A 146 14.97 0.01 0.51
N PRO A 147 16.20 -0.51 0.63
CA PRO A 147 17.15 -0.57 -0.48
C PRO A 147 16.58 -1.21 -1.76
N GLY A 148 15.72 -2.21 -1.61
CA GLY A 148 15.03 -2.89 -2.70
C GLY A 148 14.12 -1.98 -3.53
N LEU A 149 13.64 -0.85 -3.01
CA LEU A 149 12.86 0.13 -3.79
C LEU A 149 13.71 0.80 -4.87
N SER A 150 15.02 0.95 -4.62
CA SER A 150 15.98 1.58 -5.53
C SER A 150 16.85 0.58 -6.28
N ALA A 151 16.58 -0.72 -6.14
CA ALA A 151 17.31 -1.74 -6.89
C ALA A 151 17.11 -1.56 -8.42
N PRO A 152 18.08 -1.95 -9.26
CA PRO A 152 17.98 -1.79 -10.71
C PRO A 152 16.68 -2.39 -11.26
N GLY A 153 15.93 -1.59 -12.02
CA GLY A 153 14.66 -2.01 -12.63
C GLY A 153 13.43 -1.94 -11.72
N MET A 154 13.56 -1.42 -10.48
CA MET A 154 12.43 -1.35 -9.55
C MET A 154 11.57 -0.10 -9.65
N SER A 155 12.06 0.97 -10.30
CA SER A 155 11.31 2.22 -10.49
C SER A 155 9.87 2.01 -11.02
N PRO A 156 9.62 1.15 -12.04
CA PRO A 156 8.27 0.88 -12.54
C PRO A 156 7.33 0.17 -11.55
N PHE A 157 7.86 -0.44 -10.48
CA PHE A 157 7.08 -1.17 -9.47
C PHE A 157 6.95 -0.39 -8.17
N ALA A 158 7.89 0.51 -7.88
CA ALA A 158 7.89 1.35 -6.69
C ALA A 158 7.09 2.65 -6.88
N GLY A 159 6.96 3.13 -8.12
CA GLY A 159 6.30 4.39 -8.42
C GLY A 159 7.01 5.58 -7.77
N ASP A 160 6.25 6.61 -7.43
CA ASP A 160 6.75 7.75 -6.66
C ASP A 160 6.93 7.36 -5.19
N VAL A 161 8.16 7.40 -4.68
CA VAL A 161 8.46 6.99 -3.31
C VAL A 161 8.45 8.19 -2.38
N TYR A 162 7.54 8.20 -1.40
CA TYR A 162 7.51 9.19 -0.33
C TYR A 162 7.91 8.58 1.01
N VAL A 163 8.57 9.35 1.87
CA VAL A 163 8.76 8.96 3.28
C VAL A 163 7.65 9.54 4.14
N ALA A 164 7.04 8.71 4.98
CA ALA A 164 6.07 9.17 5.96
C ALA A 164 6.73 10.01 7.06
N ASP A 165 6.18 11.21 7.32
CA ASP A 165 6.45 11.94 8.55
C ASP A 165 5.72 11.25 9.71
N LEU A 166 6.47 10.43 10.46
CA LEU A 166 5.93 9.68 11.59
C LEU A 166 5.65 10.56 12.82
N ALA A 167 6.12 11.81 12.85
CA ALA A 167 5.85 12.76 13.92
C ALA A 167 4.61 13.62 13.62
N GLY A 168 4.49 14.13 12.38
CA GLY A 168 3.41 15.03 11.95
C GLY A 168 2.25 14.38 11.21
N GLY A 169 2.39 13.14 10.72
CA GLY A 169 1.31 12.40 10.05
C GLY A 169 1.08 12.77 8.58
N GLY A 170 2.14 13.14 7.85
CA GLY A 170 2.09 13.53 6.44
C GLY A 170 3.18 12.86 5.58
N LEU A 171 3.42 13.39 4.38
CA LEU A 171 4.52 12.97 3.51
C LEU A 171 5.68 13.95 3.68
N ALA A 172 6.85 13.45 4.08
CA ALA A 172 8.02 14.26 4.43
C ALA A 172 8.88 14.63 3.21
N ARG A 173 9.08 13.69 2.28
CA ARG A 173 9.99 13.84 1.14
C ARG A 173 9.56 12.92 0.00
N LEU A 174 9.50 13.45 -1.22
CA LEU A 174 9.48 12.65 -2.45
C LEU A 174 10.91 12.27 -2.82
N VAL A 175 11.12 11.02 -3.21
CA VAL A 175 12.35 10.60 -3.85
C VAL A 175 12.05 10.08 -5.26
N PRO A 176 12.68 10.70 -6.28
CA PRO A 176 12.51 10.29 -7.65
C PRO A 176 12.79 8.81 -7.84
N SER A 177 11.91 8.14 -8.58
CA SER A 177 12.11 6.73 -8.92
C SER A 177 13.39 6.58 -9.76
N GLY A 178 14.28 5.69 -9.34
CA GLY A 178 15.56 5.43 -10.04
C GLY A 178 16.75 6.27 -9.58
N ASP A 179 16.62 7.11 -8.55
CA ASP A 179 17.77 7.72 -7.86
C ASP A 179 18.09 6.95 -6.57
N PRO A 180 19.03 5.97 -6.59
CA PRO A 180 19.39 5.20 -5.41
C PRO A 180 20.15 6.03 -4.36
N ASP A 181 20.73 7.16 -4.74
CA ASP A 181 21.53 8.01 -3.87
C ASP A 181 20.81 9.29 -3.43
N GLY A 182 19.61 9.55 -3.99
CA GLY A 182 18.70 10.64 -3.60
C GLY A 182 18.23 10.60 -2.15
N TRP A 183 18.73 9.65 -1.36
CA TRP A 183 18.52 9.46 0.08
C TRP A 183 19.71 9.85 0.96
N ARG A 184 20.92 9.98 0.41
CA ARG A 184 22.12 10.31 1.19
C ARG A 184 22.14 11.81 1.45
N GLU A 185 21.78 12.20 2.67
CA GLU A 185 22.25 13.45 3.29
C GLU A 185 23.59 13.20 4.01
#